data_AF-A0A2Z6RCX5-F1
#
_entry.id   AF-A0A2Z6RCX5-F1
#
_cell.length_a   1.000
_cell.length_b   1.000
_cell.length_c   1.000
_cell.angle_alpha   90.00
_cell.angle_beta   90.00
_cell.angle_gamma   90.00
#
_symmetry.space_group_name_H-M   'P 1'
#
loop_
_entity.id
_entity.type
_entity.pdbx_description
1 polymer ?
#
loop_
_entity_poly.entity_id
_entity_poly.type
_entity_poly.pdbx_seq_one_letter_code
_entity_poly.pdbx_strand_id
1 'polypeptide(L)'
;MIADLEKKGINICTIVTDSAGTYVAFRQKLRISNRKITFLPCFTYQLNLYIGKIFKESTDLKVSMNHAIKLTTYFRNTNNKFFIARLCDQQKITYEKYYILAVSGETCWNSYYEVCTSILRIRKALQIFAINYKPSFDQA
;
A
#
# COMPACT_ATOMS: atom_id res chain seq x y z
N MET A 1 6.17 -28.02 15.30
CA MET A 1 6.80 -27.66 14.00
C MET A 1 8.32 -27.85 14.01
N ILE A 2 9.13 -27.08 14.76
CA ILE A 2 10.60 -27.24 14.78
C ILE A 2 10.98 -28.68 15.16
N ALA A 3 10.49 -29.16 16.29
CA ALA A 3 10.71 -30.54 16.73
C ALA A 3 10.21 -31.60 15.74
N ASP A 4 9.14 -31.32 14.99
CA ASP A 4 8.58 -32.26 14.00
C ASP A 4 9.45 -32.34 12.74
N LEU A 5 10.06 -31.22 12.35
CA LEU A 5 11.01 -31.16 11.24
C LEU A 5 12.34 -31.82 11.61
N GLU A 6 12.82 -31.61 12.85
CA GLU A 6 13.99 -32.32 13.38
C GLU A 6 13.77 -33.84 13.42
N LYS A 7 12.58 -34.30 13.85
CA LYS A 7 12.21 -35.73 13.80
C LYS A 7 12.22 -36.31 12.38
N LYS A 8 12.02 -35.48 11.36
CA LYS A 8 12.12 -35.86 9.94
C LYS A 8 13.55 -35.78 9.40
N GLY A 9 14.54 -35.48 10.24
CA GLY A 9 15.94 -35.31 9.85
C GLY A 9 16.22 -34.00 9.11
N ILE A 10 15.31 -33.03 9.15
CA ILE A 10 15.49 -31.72 8.48
C ILE A 10 16.17 -30.77 9.45
N ASN A 11 17.39 -30.34 9.11
CA ASN A 11 18.13 -29.35 9.89
C ASN A 11 17.65 -27.92 9.56
N ILE A 12 17.14 -27.20 10.56
CA ILE A 12 16.68 -25.82 10.41
C ILE A 12 17.79 -24.87 10.83
N CYS A 13 18.42 -24.20 9.86
CA CYS A 13 19.46 -23.22 10.16
C CYS A 13 18.89 -21.84 10.53
N THR A 14 17.77 -21.43 9.91
CA THR A 14 17.26 -20.07 10.03
C THR A 14 15.75 -20.00 9.91
N ILE A 15 15.13 -19.12 10.71
CA ILE A 15 13.71 -18.79 10.64
C ILE A 15 13.57 -17.27 10.42
N VAL A 16 12.82 -16.91 9.39
CA VAL A 16 12.51 -15.52 9.04
C VAL A 16 11.03 -15.28 9.26
N THR A 17 10.69 -14.27 10.06
CA THR A 17 9.29 -13.87 10.30
C THR A 17 9.13 -12.37 10.06
N ASP A 18 7.93 -11.92 9.72
CA ASP A 18 7.65 -10.49 9.70
C ASP A 18 7.80 -9.86 11.10
N SER A 19 7.69 -8.54 11.19
CA SER A 19 7.87 -7.81 12.47
C SER A 19 6.57 -7.22 13.00
N ALA A 20 5.43 -7.85 12.76
CA ALA A 20 4.22 -7.61 13.54
C ALA A 20 4.50 -7.93 15.02
N GLY A 21 3.85 -7.21 15.93
CA GLY A 21 4.20 -7.23 17.36
C GLY A 21 4.20 -8.64 17.98
N THR A 22 3.22 -9.47 17.61
CA THR A 22 3.11 -10.86 18.06
C THR A 22 4.30 -11.71 17.60
N TYR A 23 4.72 -11.58 16.34
CA TYR A 23 5.84 -12.33 15.79
C TYR A 23 7.19 -11.84 16.30
N VAL A 24 7.34 -10.54 16.60
CA VAL A 24 8.55 -10.01 17.26
C VAL A 24 8.71 -10.66 18.64
N ALA A 25 7.64 -10.64 19.46
CA ALA A 25 7.66 -11.25 20.79
C ALA A 25 7.91 -12.76 20.73
N PHE A 26 7.25 -13.44 19.79
CA PHE A 26 7.43 -14.87 19.58
C PHE A 26 8.85 -15.23 19.13
N ARG A 27 9.41 -14.45 18.19
CA ARG A 27 10.80 -14.60 17.73
C ARG A 27 11.80 -14.45 18.87
N GLN A 28 11.59 -13.48 19.77
CA GLN A 28 12.44 -13.30 20.95
C GLN A 28 12.40 -14.53 21.88
N LYS A 29 11.20 -15.05 22.17
CA LYS A 29 11.03 -16.26 22.98
C LYS A 29 11.69 -17.48 22.33
N LEU A 30 11.43 -17.72 21.05
CA LEU A 30 12.01 -18.86 20.32
C LEU A 30 13.53 -18.79 20.23
N ARG A 31 14.10 -17.60 20.07
CA ARG A 31 15.56 -17.40 20.06
C ARG A 31 16.22 -17.81 21.38
N ILE A 32 15.52 -17.67 22.51
CA ILE A 32 16.02 -18.11 23.81
C ILE A 32 16.01 -19.63 23.90
N SER A 33 14.90 -20.26 23.48
CA SER A 33 14.72 -21.72 23.55
C SER A 33 15.51 -22.49 22.49
N ASN A 34 15.87 -21.88 21.36
CA ASN A 34 16.50 -22.55 20.21
C ASN A 34 17.77 -21.81 19.76
N ARG A 35 18.82 -21.84 20.58
CA ARG A 35 20.08 -21.11 20.33
C ARG A 35 20.83 -21.51 19.07
N LYS A 36 20.57 -22.72 18.55
CA LYS A 36 21.19 -23.25 17.32
C LYS A 36 20.59 -22.67 16.05
N ILE A 37 19.39 -22.08 16.13
CA ILE A 37 18.66 -21.55 14.98
C ILE A 37 18.82 -20.03 14.94
N THR A 38 19.18 -19.49 13.78
CA THR A 38 19.22 -18.04 13.58
C THR A 38 17.81 -17.50 13.34
N PHE A 39 17.41 -16.46 14.06
CA PHE A 39 16.11 -15.82 13.90
C PHE A 39 16.28 -14.42 13.33
N LEU A 40 15.70 -14.15 12.16
CA LEU A 40 15.83 -12.87 11.45
C LEU A 40 14.46 -12.22 11.22
N PRO A 41 14.39 -10.88 11.24
CA PRO A 41 13.21 -10.18 10.73
C PRO A 41 13.16 -10.27 9.19
N CYS A 42 11.95 -10.30 8.64
CA CYS A 42 11.72 -10.23 7.21
C CYS A 42 12.17 -8.86 6.67
N PHE A 43 13.18 -8.88 5.79
CA PHE A 43 13.75 -7.67 5.20
C PHE A 43 12.70 -6.86 4.42
N THR A 44 11.86 -7.53 3.64
CA THR A 44 10.77 -6.88 2.88
C THR A 44 9.81 -6.12 3.79
N TYR A 45 9.43 -6.72 4.93
CA TYR A 45 8.58 -6.05 5.91
C TYR A 45 9.29 -4.86 6.57
N GLN A 46 10.58 -4.98 6.87
CA GLN A 46 11.39 -3.87 7.39
C GLN A 46 11.47 -2.69 6.41
N LEU A 47 11.69 -2.98 5.12
CA LEU A 47 11.69 -1.96 4.08
C LEU A 47 10.35 -1.22 4.01
N ASN A 48 9.23 -1.94 4.03
CA ASN A 48 7.91 -1.32 4.02
C ASN A 48 7.69 -0.39 5.23
N LEU A 49 8.10 -0.82 6.44
CA LEU A 49 8.03 0.04 7.63
C LEU A 49 8.90 1.29 7.48
N TYR A 50 10.10 1.15 6.91
CA TYR A 50 11.03 2.25 6.71
C TYR A 50 10.48 3.28 5.72
N ILE A 51 9.93 2.83 4.59
CA ILE A 51 9.23 3.70 3.63
C ILE A 51 8.04 4.39 4.30
N GLY A 52 7.23 3.64 5.06
CA GLY A 52 6.12 4.20 5.82
C GLY A 52 6.57 5.30 6.80
N LYS A 53 7.74 5.15 7.42
CA LYS A 53 8.33 6.16 8.30
C LYS A 53 8.78 7.39 7.51
N ILE A 54 9.51 7.23 6.39
CA ILE A 54 9.93 8.35 5.52
C ILE A 54 8.74 9.23 5.12
N PHE A 55 7.63 8.62 4.69
CA PHE A 55 6.42 9.34 4.30
C PHE A 55 5.74 10.05 5.47
N LYS A 56 5.88 9.56 6.70
CA LYS A 56 5.32 10.20 7.91
C LYS A 56 6.15 11.39 8.39
N GLU A 57 7.48 11.27 8.31
CA GLU A 57 8.43 12.30 8.76
C GLU A 57 8.50 13.48 7.78
N SER A 58 8.39 13.22 6.46
CA SER A 58 8.35 14.28 5.46
C SER A 58 6.95 14.91 5.36
N THR A 59 6.85 16.21 5.66
CA THR A 59 5.59 16.97 5.55
C THR A 59 5.00 16.92 4.16
N ASP A 60 5.82 17.10 3.13
CA ASP A 60 5.37 17.19 1.74
C ASP A 60 4.86 15.84 1.23
N LEU A 61 5.59 14.76 1.54
CA LEU A 61 5.16 13.40 1.20
C LEU A 61 3.87 13.05 1.95
N LYS A 62 3.77 13.37 3.24
CA LYS A 62 2.57 13.13 4.03
C LYS A 62 1.35 13.84 3.45
N VAL A 63 1.47 15.12 3.11
CA VAL A 63 0.38 15.92 2.51
C VAL A 63 -0.02 15.35 1.15
N SER A 64 0.96 15.08 0.29
CA SER A 64 0.73 14.50 -1.03
C SER A 64 0.02 13.14 -0.94
N MET A 65 0.46 12.29 -0.01
CA MET A 65 -0.10 10.97 0.19
C MET A 65 -1.52 11.03 0.77
N ASN A 66 -1.80 11.97 1.67
CA ASN A 66 -3.15 12.21 2.16
C ASN A 66 -4.11 12.64 1.05
N HIS A 67 -3.67 13.51 0.13
CA HIS A 67 -4.48 13.88 -1.04
C HIS A 67 -4.70 12.70 -1.98
N ALA A 68 -3.68 11.89 -2.24
CA ALA A 68 -3.79 10.68 -3.04
C ALA A 68 -4.76 9.65 -2.42
N ILE A 69 -4.72 9.46 -1.10
CA ILE A 69 -5.66 8.59 -0.38
C ILE A 69 -7.09 9.14 -0.46
N LYS A 70 -7.30 10.45 -0.25
CA LYS A 70 -8.61 11.09 -0.42
C LYS A 70 -9.15 10.89 -1.83
N LEU A 71 -8.33 11.11 -2.85
CA LEU A 71 -8.72 10.98 -4.26
C LEU A 71 -9.14 9.55 -4.59
N THR A 72 -8.29 8.57 -4.24
CA THR A 72 -8.59 7.16 -4.52
C THR A 72 -9.79 6.66 -3.73
N THR A 73 -9.97 7.12 -2.48
CA THR A 73 -11.16 6.81 -1.67
C THR A 73 -12.43 7.41 -2.26
N TYR A 74 -12.37 8.64 -2.78
CA TYR A 74 -13.49 9.29 -3.43
C TYR A 74 -13.99 8.48 -4.64
N PHE A 75 -13.07 8.06 -5.52
CA PHE A 75 -13.44 7.26 -6.70
C PHE A 75 -13.71 5.78 -6.40
N ARG A 76 -13.38 5.29 -5.21
CA ARG A 76 -13.80 3.96 -4.74
C ARG A 76 -15.23 3.97 -4.20
N ASN A 77 -15.68 5.11 -3.67
CA ASN A 77 -16.98 5.22 -3.04
C ASN A 77 -18.09 5.07 -4.09
N THR A 78 -18.91 4.03 -3.94
CA THR A 78 -20.03 3.72 -4.84
C THR A 78 -21.11 4.78 -4.88
N ASN A 79 -21.13 5.75 -3.95
CA ASN A 79 -22.05 6.87 -3.98
C ASN A 79 -21.65 7.92 -5.03
N ASN A 80 -20.38 7.95 -5.46
CA ASN A 80 -19.85 8.91 -6.43
C ASN A 80 -19.97 8.41 -7.88
N LYS A 81 -21.02 7.61 -8.19
CA LYS A 81 -21.18 6.92 -9.50
C LYS A 81 -21.04 7.85 -10.69
N PHE A 82 -21.62 9.04 -10.60
CA PHE A 82 -21.57 10.04 -11.66
C PHE A 82 -20.12 10.39 -12.01
N PHE A 83 -19.33 10.82 -11.03
CA PHE A 83 -17.94 11.22 -11.26
C PHE A 83 -17.04 10.03 -11.62
N ILE A 84 -17.33 8.84 -11.09
CA ILE A 84 -16.64 7.61 -11.48
C ILE A 84 -16.87 7.31 -12.97
N ALA A 85 -18.12 7.36 -13.43
CA ALA A 85 -18.45 7.14 -14.84
C ALA A 85 -17.78 8.18 -15.74
N ARG A 86 -17.81 9.46 -15.37
CA ARG A 86 -17.15 10.53 -16.12
C ARG A 86 -15.63 10.38 -16.18
N LEU A 87 -15.01 9.92 -15.10
CA LEU A 87 -13.58 9.59 -15.12
C LEU A 87 -13.30 8.40 -16.05
N CYS A 88 -14.14 7.35 -16.04
CA CYS A 88 -14.02 6.21 -16.95
C CYS A 88 -14.16 6.64 -18.42
N ASP A 89 -15.13 7.50 -18.74
CA ASP A 89 -15.29 8.07 -20.08
C ASP A 89 -14.01 8.81 -20.51
N GLN A 90 -13.48 9.66 -19.63
CA GLN A 90 -12.24 10.39 -19.88
C GLN A 90 -11.04 9.45 -20.07
N GLN A 91 -10.93 8.39 -19.27
CA GLN A 91 -9.89 7.37 -19.45
C GLN A 91 -10.02 6.67 -20.80
N LYS A 92 -11.24 6.34 -21.23
CA LYS A 92 -11.50 5.72 -22.54
C LYS A 92 -11.08 6.63 -23.69
N ILE A 93 -11.36 7.93 -23.60
CA ILE A 93 -10.93 8.92 -24.59
C ILE A 93 -9.40 9.06 -24.62
N THR A 94 -8.76 9.13 -23.44
CA THR A 94 -7.32 9.42 -23.36
C THR A 94 -6.42 8.20 -23.62
N TYR A 95 -6.88 6.99 -23.27
CA TYR A 95 -6.03 5.79 -23.28
C TYR A 95 -6.64 4.59 -24.01
N GLU A 96 -7.88 4.71 -24.51
CA GLU A 96 -8.68 3.62 -25.10
C GLU A 96 -8.92 2.42 -24.15
N LYS A 97 -8.57 2.56 -22.88
CA LYS A 97 -8.62 1.53 -21.84
C LYS A 97 -9.05 2.12 -20.50
N TYR A 98 -9.60 1.26 -19.64
CA TYR A 98 -9.99 1.60 -18.29
C TYR A 98 -8.89 1.22 -17.30
N TYR A 99 -8.67 2.07 -16.31
CA TYR A 99 -7.69 1.83 -15.25
C TYR A 99 -8.35 1.97 -13.89
N ILE A 100 -8.11 0.96 -13.05
CA ILE A 100 -8.58 0.95 -11.68
C ILE A 100 -7.58 1.71 -10.81
N LEU A 101 -8.09 2.64 -10.00
CA LEU A 101 -7.30 3.28 -8.96
C LEU A 101 -7.08 2.29 -7.81
N ALA A 102 -5.82 2.08 -7.46
CA ALA A 102 -5.47 1.31 -6.28
C ALA A 102 -5.82 2.14 -5.04
N VAL A 103 -6.36 1.48 -4.03
CA VAL A 103 -6.71 2.14 -2.76
C VAL A 103 -5.78 1.60 -1.70
N SER A 104 -5.28 2.48 -0.84
CA SER A 104 -4.44 2.08 0.28
C SER A 104 -5.20 1.10 1.17
N GLY A 105 -4.74 -0.15 1.22
CA GLY A 105 -5.02 -1.05 2.32
C GLY A 105 -3.90 -0.91 3.33
N GLU A 106 -4.23 -0.66 4.60
CA GLU A 106 -3.24 -0.52 5.70
C GLU A 106 -2.32 -1.76 5.82
N THR A 107 -2.71 -2.90 5.26
CA THR A 107 -2.09 -4.21 5.45
C THR A 107 -1.22 -4.70 4.29
N CYS A 108 -1.15 -4.01 3.16
CA CYS A 108 -0.41 -4.49 1.99
C CYS A 108 0.94 -3.78 1.84
N TRP A 109 2.02 -4.56 1.68
CA TRP A 109 3.42 -4.13 1.70
C TRP A 109 3.81 -3.06 0.65
N ASN A 110 2.95 -2.79 -0.32
CA ASN A 110 3.18 -1.83 -1.41
C ASN A 110 2.07 -0.76 -1.49
N SER A 111 1.27 -0.55 -0.44
CA SER A 111 0.08 0.31 -0.50
C SER A 111 0.37 1.72 -1.01
N TYR A 112 1.43 2.37 -0.54
CA TYR A 112 1.83 3.71 -1.01
C TYR A 112 2.27 3.69 -2.47
N TYR A 113 3.08 2.70 -2.86
CA TYR A 113 3.53 2.54 -4.23
C TYR A 113 2.36 2.31 -5.20
N GLU A 114 1.46 1.40 -4.86
CA GLU A 114 0.30 1.07 -5.71
C GLU A 114 -0.63 2.27 -5.88
N VAL A 115 -0.95 2.99 -4.79
CA VAL A 115 -1.77 4.20 -4.86
C VAL A 115 -1.12 5.24 -5.76
N CYS A 116 0.15 5.59 -5.50
CA CYS A 116 0.87 6.59 -6.30
C CYS A 116 0.96 6.18 -7.77
N THR A 117 1.36 4.95 -8.06
CA THR A 117 1.51 4.44 -9.43
C THR A 117 0.17 4.44 -10.16
N SER A 118 -0.93 4.05 -9.50
CA SER A 118 -2.26 4.05 -10.12
C SER A 118 -2.74 5.46 -10.50
N ILE A 119 -2.50 6.46 -9.63
CA ILE A 119 -2.81 7.87 -9.92
C ILE A 119 -1.93 8.39 -11.06
N LEU A 120 -0.62 8.15 -10.99
CA LEU A 120 0.33 8.62 -12.00
C LEU A 120 0.02 8.04 -13.37
N ARG A 121 -0.39 6.76 -13.43
CA ARG A 121 -0.80 6.08 -14.66
C ARG A 121 -1.97 6.77 -15.36
N ILE A 122 -2.90 7.37 -14.60
CA ILE A 122 -4.07 8.05 -15.15
C ILE A 122 -3.99 9.59 -15.08
N ARG A 123 -2.80 10.15 -14.77
CA ARG A 123 -2.60 11.57 -14.48
C ARG A 123 -3.22 12.50 -15.52
N LYS A 124 -3.03 12.23 -16.83
CA LYS A 124 -3.56 13.09 -17.90
C LYS A 124 -5.09 13.15 -17.88
N ALA A 125 -5.75 12.00 -17.74
CA ALA A 125 -7.20 11.92 -17.64
C ALA A 125 -7.73 12.65 -16.39
N LEU A 126 -7.06 12.52 -15.25
CA LEU A 126 -7.42 13.26 -14.03
C LEU A 126 -7.30 14.78 -14.21
N GLN A 127 -6.25 15.26 -14.89
CA GLN A 127 -6.04 16.68 -15.16
C GLN A 127 -7.15 17.25 -16.06
N ILE A 128 -7.48 16.55 -17.16
CA ILE A 128 -8.55 16.98 -18.07
C ILE A 128 -9.91 16.95 -17.35
N PHE A 129 -10.17 15.89 -16.58
CA PHE A 129 -11.37 15.77 -15.76
C PHE A 129 -11.50 16.96 -14.79
N ALA A 130 -10.43 17.32 -14.08
CA ALA A 130 -10.44 18.44 -13.14
C ALA A 130 -10.71 19.80 -13.83
N ILE A 131 -10.26 19.98 -15.08
CA ILE A 131 -10.55 21.19 -15.87
C ILE A 131 -12.04 21.22 -16.24
N ASN A 132 -12.58 20.10 -16.74
CA ASN A 132 -13.96 20.01 -17.21
C ASN A 132 -15.00 20.13 -16.08
N TYR A 133 -14.64 19.72 -14.87
CA TYR A 133 -15.51 19.74 -13.69
C TYR A 133 -15.05 20.75 -12.63
N LYS A 134 -14.29 21.77 -13.02
CA LYS A 134 -13.91 22.85 -12.12
C LYS A 134 -15.19 23.53 -11.62
N PRO A 135 -15.46 23.59 -10.31
CA PRO A 135 -16.64 24.27 -9.81
C PRO A 135 -16.56 25.75 -10.20
N SER A 136 -17.61 26.26 -10.82
CA SER A 136 -17.82 27.70 -10.96
C SER A 136 -18.08 28.24 -9.57
N PHE A 137 -17.11 28.93 -8.98
CA PHE A 137 -17.25 29.56 -7.66
C PHE A 137 -18.18 30.81 -7.70
N ASP A 138 -18.95 31.01 -8.77
CA ASP A 138 -19.75 32.21 -9.04
C ASP A 138 -21.24 32.08 -8.68
N GLN A 139 -21.63 31.11 -7.84
CA GLN A 139 -22.99 31.03 -7.32
C GLN A 139 -22.96 30.82 -5.80
N ALA A 140 -22.77 31.93 -5.10
CA ALA A 140 -23.10 32.11 -3.69
C ALA A 140 -24.48 32.78 -3.58
#